data_AF-A0A5X5ZA11-F1
#
_entry.id   AF-A0A5X5ZA11-F1
#
_cell.length_a   1.000
_cell.length_b   1.000
_cell.length_c   1.000
_cell.angle_alpha   90.00
_cell.angle_beta   90.00
_cell.angle_gamma   90.00
#
_symmetry.space_group_name_H-M   'P 1'
#
loop_
_entity.id
_entity.type
_entity.pdbx_description
1 polymer ?
#
loop_
_entity_poly.entity_id
_entity_poly.type
_entity_poly.pdbx_seq_one_letter_code
_entity_poly.pdbx_strand_id
1 'polypeptide(L)'
;MYFLLQKVILPNIDLCTEEQLYFRTQGGKYNYTSRNLLVPRHKVAYFDTFFNAFSIKKWKKYTTLTSLFLRVNIIGRGTITVRHKENGVIRVLKQIDFNSSCNISDEIEIDISKINFGYIYVEWQSDEDSVLNGFEFLTKDHVSKSSMALVITTYNRK
;
A
#
# COMPACT_ATOMS: atom_id res chain seq x y z
N MET A 1 10.97 -14.66 -9.04
CA MET A 1 11.52 -13.62 -8.13
C MET A 1 10.52 -12.48 -8.08
N TYR A 2 10.30 -11.86 -6.93
CA TYR A 2 9.43 -10.68 -6.80
C TYR A 2 10.25 -9.38 -6.83
N PHE A 3 9.74 -8.39 -7.54
CA PHE A 3 10.29 -7.03 -7.58
C PHE A 3 9.31 -6.05 -6.96
N LEU A 4 9.82 -5.14 -6.14
CA LEU A 4 9.03 -4.10 -5.49
C LEU A 4 8.64 -3.00 -6.48
N LEU A 5 7.34 -2.70 -6.55
CA LEU A 5 6.81 -1.58 -7.33
C LEU A 5 6.54 -0.36 -6.45
N GLN A 6 5.86 -0.55 -5.34
CA GLN A 6 5.44 0.53 -4.43
C GLN A 6 5.29 0.00 -3.01
N LYS A 7 5.82 0.75 -2.04
CA LYS A 7 5.52 0.54 -0.62
C LYS A 7 4.28 1.35 -0.25
N VAL A 8 3.37 0.75 0.51
CA VAL A 8 2.36 1.47 1.28
C VAL A 8 3.06 1.98 2.53
N ILE A 9 3.28 3.29 2.56
CA ILE A 9 4.07 3.98 3.58
C ILE A 9 3.18 4.59 4.65
N LEU A 10 3.74 4.75 5.85
CA LEU A 10 3.13 5.49 6.95
C LEU A 10 3.85 6.84 7.13
N PRO A 11 3.25 7.80 7.85
CA PRO A 11 3.84 9.14 8.05
C PRO A 11 5.27 9.08 8.59
N ASN A 12 6.08 10.09 8.27
CA ASN A 12 7.42 10.22 8.81
C ASN A 12 7.61 11.67 9.28
N ILE A 13 8.03 11.85 10.54
CA ILE A 13 8.25 13.17 11.16
C ILE A 13 9.17 14.05 10.30
N ASP A 14 10.19 13.45 9.69
CA ASP A 14 11.18 14.19 8.90
C ASP A 14 10.67 14.65 7.53
N LEU A 15 9.50 14.17 7.08
CA LEU A 15 8.97 14.40 5.74
C LEU A 15 7.62 15.11 5.76
N CYS A 16 6.61 14.45 6.34
CA CYS A 16 5.24 14.94 6.37
C CYS A 16 4.45 14.18 7.44
N THR A 17 3.79 14.93 8.31
CA THR A 17 2.96 14.42 9.42
C THR A 17 1.46 14.49 9.11
N GLU A 18 1.06 14.91 7.91
CA GLU A 18 -0.35 14.94 7.48
C GLU A 18 -0.87 13.52 7.24
N GLU A 19 -1.35 12.86 8.31
CA GLU A 19 -1.74 11.44 8.30
C GLU A 19 -2.74 11.09 7.19
N GLN A 20 -3.66 11.99 6.85
CA GLN A 20 -4.68 11.78 5.80
C GLN A 20 -4.10 11.56 4.40
N LEU A 21 -2.85 11.99 4.15
CA LEU A 21 -2.15 11.70 2.90
C LEU A 21 -1.65 10.25 2.82
N TYR A 22 -1.59 9.56 3.96
CA TYR A 22 -1.06 8.20 4.12
C TYR A 22 -2.17 7.20 4.40
N PHE A 23 -3.02 7.43 5.39
CA PHE A 23 -4.11 6.51 5.72
C PHE A 23 -5.31 7.27 6.30
N ARG A 24 -6.44 6.59 6.35
CA ARG A 24 -7.61 7.03 7.11
C ARG A 24 -8.04 5.89 8.01
N THR A 25 -8.34 6.17 9.27
CA THR A 25 -8.74 5.13 10.22
C THR A 25 -9.83 5.62 11.15
N GLN A 26 -10.66 4.69 11.61
CA GLN A 26 -11.71 4.96 12.60
C GLN A 26 -11.21 4.56 14.00
N GLY A 27 -10.56 5.48 14.71
CA GLY A 27 -10.07 5.23 16.07
C GLY A 27 -8.73 4.50 16.16
N GLY A 28 -8.08 4.23 15.03
CA GLY A 28 -6.66 3.85 15.00
C GLY A 28 -5.77 5.00 15.47
N LYS A 29 -4.58 4.66 15.98
CA LYS A 29 -3.58 5.61 16.44
C LYS A 29 -2.24 5.31 15.80
N TYR A 30 -1.65 6.30 15.16
CA TYR A 30 -0.31 6.17 14.64
C TYR A 30 0.73 6.40 15.73
N ASN A 31 1.70 5.49 15.83
CA ASN A 31 2.83 5.65 16.73
C ASN A 31 4.05 6.09 15.91
N TYR A 32 4.43 7.35 16.08
CA TYR A 32 5.56 7.95 15.37
C TYR A 32 6.93 7.35 15.78
N THR A 33 7.05 6.85 17.00
CA THR A 33 8.30 6.23 17.50
C THR A 33 8.51 4.85 16.89
N SER A 34 7.51 3.97 16.95
CA SER A 34 7.59 2.62 16.37
C SER A 34 7.25 2.59 14.87
N ARG A 35 6.80 3.70 14.31
CA ARG A 35 6.39 3.88 12.90
C ARG A 35 5.35 2.86 12.43
N ASN A 36 4.38 2.57 13.29
CA ASN A 36 3.30 1.63 12.99
C ASN A 36 1.93 2.22 13.35
N LEU A 37 0.90 1.69 12.69
CA LEU A 37 -0.48 2.09 12.93
C LEU A 37 -1.15 1.03 13.80
N LEU A 38 -1.58 1.44 15.00
CA LEU A 38 -2.42 0.61 15.86
C LEU A 38 -3.87 0.74 15.40
N VAL A 39 -4.50 -0.38 15.07
CA VAL A 39 -5.92 -0.45 14.69
C VAL A 39 -6.65 -1.30 15.73
N PRO A 40 -7.46 -0.69 16.61
CA PRO A 40 -8.23 -1.42 17.61
C PRO A 40 -9.18 -2.42 16.97
N ARG A 41 -9.59 -3.44 17.72
CA ARG A 41 -10.60 -4.42 17.31
C ARG A 41 -11.86 -3.76 16.71
N HIS A 42 -12.38 -4.36 15.63
CA HIS A 42 -13.58 -3.92 14.90
C HIS A 42 -13.47 -2.52 14.28
N LYS A 43 -12.25 -2.07 13.96
CA LYS A 43 -11.97 -0.82 13.26
C LYS A 43 -11.36 -1.07 11.89
N VAL A 44 -11.33 0.00 11.09
CA VAL A 44 -10.86 -0.05 9.71
C VAL A 44 -9.75 0.94 9.49
N ALA A 45 -8.75 0.53 8.71
CA ALA A 45 -7.75 1.40 8.12
C ALA A 45 -7.84 1.33 6.60
N TYR A 46 -7.94 2.50 5.97
CA TYR A 46 -8.06 2.69 4.53
C TYR A 46 -6.79 3.33 3.99
N PHE A 47 -6.29 2.80 2.87
CA PHE A 47 -5.09 3.29 2.18
C PHE A 47 -5.41 3.82 0.77
N ASP A 48 -6.65 4.23 0.50
CA ASP A 48 -7.02 5.02 -0.70
C ASP A 48 -6.65 6.49 -0.56
N THR A 49 -5.38 6.74 -0.27
CA THR A 49 -4.82 8.05 -0.01
C THR A 49 -3.78 8.43 -1.06
N PHE A 50 -3.30 9.67 -1.01
CA PHE A 50 -2.40 10.22 -2.01
C PHE A 50 -1.12 9.38 -2.20
N PHE A 51 -0.46 8.97 -1.11
CA PHE A 51 0.78 8.21 -1.19
C PHE A 51 0.58 6.71 -1.45
N ASN A 52 -0.56 6.16 -1.03
CA ASN A 52 -0.73 4.71 -0.93
C ASN A 52 -1.66 4.09 -1.97
N ALA A 53 -2.43 4.90 -2.70
CA ALA A 53 -3.20 4.42 -3.85
C ALA A 53 -2.27 4.06 -5.02
N PHE A 54 -2.37 2.82 -5.51
CA PHE A 54 -1.60 2.30 -6.63
C PHE A 54 -2.28 2.66 -7.96
N SER A 55 -1.68 3.56 -8.74
CA SER A 55 -2.27 4.05 -9.99
C SER A 55 -2.10 3.05 -11.14
N ILE A 56 -3.06 2.13 -11.30
CA ILE A 56 -3.02 1.11 -12.35
C ILE A 56 -2.96 1.73 -13.76
N LYS A 57 -3.59 2.91 -13.97
CA LYS A 57 -3.51 3.67 -15.22
C LYS A 57 -2.06 3.99 -15.62
N LYS A 58 -1.25 4.47 -14.68
CA LYS A 58 0.14 4.86 -14.96
C LYS A 58 0.98 3.64 -15.31
N TRP A 59 0.85 2.57 -14.53
CA TRP A 59 1.57 1.33 -14.78
C TRP A 59 1.20 0.73 -16.15
N LYS A 60 -0.08 0.59 -16.47
CA LYS A 60 -0.53 0.07 -17.78
C LYS A 60 -0.12 0.96 -18.96
N LYS A 61 -0.05 2.28 -18.77
CA LYS A 61 0.28 3.23 -19.84
C LYS A 61 1.78 3.28 -20.14
N TYR A 62 2.63 3.17 -19.12
CA TYR A 62 4.06 3.46 -19.23
C TYR A 62 4.96 2.24 -19.02
N THR A 63 4.40 1.07 -18.69
CA THR A 63 5.16 -0.16 -18.48
C THR A 63 4.44 -1.36 -19.09
N THR A 64 5.09 -2.53 -19.07
CA THR A 64 4.53 -3.81 -19.51
C THR A 64 3.96 -4.62 -18.34
N LEU A 65 3.44 -3.96 -17.29
CA LEU A 65 2.98 -4.63 -16.08
C LEU A 65 1.78 -5.55 -16.35
N THR A 66 2.01 -6.85 -16.18
CA THR A 66 1.05 -7.94 -16.31
C THR A 66 0.73 -8.61 -14.98
N SER A 67 1.66 -8.65 -14.02
CA SER A 67 1.46 -9.31 -12.73
C SER A 67 1.56 -8.34 -11.55
N LEU A 68 0.61 -8.45 -10.60
CA LEU A 68 0.56 -7.63 -9.39
C LEU A 68 0.31 -8.51 -8.18
N PHE A 69 1.13 -8.31 -7.15
CA PHE A 69 1.03 -9.02 -5.88
C PHE A 69 1.03 -8.04 -4.72
N LEU A 70 0.39 -8.43 -3.63
CA LEU A 70 0.42 -7.73 -2.36
C LEU A 70 1.17 -8.56 -1.33
N ARG A 71 2.15 -7.96 -0.67
CA ARG A 71 2.75 -8.50 0.54
C ARG A 71 2.35 -7.62 1.72
N VAL A 72 1.98 -8.27 2.82
CA VAL A 72 1.35 -7.62 3.96
C VAL A 72 2.24 -7.76 5.18
N ASN A 73 2.42 -6.67 5.93
CA ASN A 73 3.15 -6.69 7.20
C ASN A 73 2.25 -6.17 8.32
N ILE A 74 1.48 -7.09 8.90
CA ILE A 74 0.52 -6.84 9.98
C ILE A 74 0.68 -7.92 11.04
N ILE A 75 0.61 -7.51 12.31
CA ILE A 75 0.43 -8.41 13.45
C ILE A 75 -1.02 -8.28 13.90
N GLY A 76 -1.71 -9.42 14.01
CA GLY A 76 -3.11 -9.49 14.41
C GLY A 76 -3.97 -10.29 13.43
N ARG A 77 -5.27 -10.26 13.68
CA ARG A 77 -6.30 -10.96 12.92
C ARG A 77 -7.34 -10.00 12.37
N GLY A 78 -7.77 -10.27 11.16
CA GLY A 78 -8.75 -9.45 10.46
C GLY A 78 -8.85 -9.82 8.99
N THR A 79 -9.45 -8.93 8.23
CA THR A 79 -9.66 -9.12 6.80
C THR A 79 -8.93 -8.04 6.00
N ILE A 80 -8.21 -8.48 4.97
CA ILE A 80 -7.58 -7.61 3.98
C ILE A 80 -8.49 -7.56 2.77
N THR A 81 -8.87 -6.35 2.35
CA THR A 81 -9.62 -6.13 1.12
C THR A 81 -8.82 -5.28 0.16
N VAL A 82 -8.48 -5.84 -1.00
CA VAL A 82 -7.90 -5.08 -2.12
C VAL A 82 -9.04 -4.55 -2.97
N ARG A 83 -9.11 -3.23 -3.10
CA ARG A 83 -10.17 -2.56 -3.85
C ARG A 83 -9.62 -1.80 -5.04
N HIS A 84 -10.47 -1.68 -6.06
CA HIS A 84 -10.27 -0.85 -7.22
C HIS A 84 -11.30 0.27 -7.21
N LYS A 85 -10.85 1.51 -7.45
CA LYS A 85 -11.71 2.70 -7.55
C LYS A 85 -11.50 3.39 -8.88
N GLU A 86 -12.59 3.57 -9.62
CA GLU A 86 -12.62 4.23 -10.93
C GLU A 86 -13.91 5.04 -11.05
N ASN A 87 -13.79 6.34 -11.38
CA ASN A 87 -14.93 7.24 -11.60
C ASN A 87 -16.00 7.19 -10.48
N GLY A 88 -15.56 7.07 -9.22
CA GLY A 88 -16.44 6.97 -8.06
C GLY A 88 -16.98 5.56 -7.76
N VAL A 89 -16.86 4.62 -8.70
CA VAL A 89 -17.25 3.22 -8.50
C VAL A 89 -16.14 2.46 -7.80
N ILE A 90 -16.49 1.70 -6.77
CA ILE A 90 -15.55 0.87 -5.98
C ILE A 90 -15.88 -0.61 -6.22
N ARG A 91 -14.86 -1.42 -6.50
CA ARG A 91 -14.96 -2.87 -6.70
C ARG A 91 -13.96 -3.59 -5.79
N VAL A 92 -14.33 -4.78 -5.32
CA VAL A 92 -13.43 -5.67 -4.60
C VAL A 92 -12.69 -6.53 -5.62
N LEU A 93 -11.37 -6.51 -5.60
CA LEU A 93 -10.53 -7.38 -6.43
C LEU A 93 -10.14 -8.66 -5.71
N LYS A 94 -9.88 -8.54 -4.40
CA LYS A 94 -9.45 -9.65 -3.56
C LYS A 94 -9.86 -9.37 -2.13
N GLN A 95 -10.30 -10.40 -1.41
CA GLN A 95 -10.59 -10.35 0.01
C GLN A 95 -10.05 -11.62 0.66
N ILE A 96 -9.33 -11.47 1.77
CA ILE A 96 -8.63 -12.58 2.42
C ILE A 96 -8.69 -12.40 3.94
N ASP A 97 -9.04 -13.48 4.63
CA ASP A 97 -8.89 -13.55 6.08
C ASP A 97 -7.43 -13.74 6.43
N PHE A 98 -6.93 -12.84 7.26
CA PHE A 98 -5.53 -12.76 7.63
C PHE A 98 -5.40 -12.98 9.12
N ASN A 99 -4.50 -13.88 9.49
CA ASN A 99 -4.16 -14.14 10.88
C ASN A 99 -2.65 -14.30 10.95
N SER A 100 -1.97 -13.39 11.62
CA SER A 100 -0.52 -13.50 11.78
C SER A 100 -0.05 -13.09 13.16
N SER A 101 0.74 -13.98 13.78
CA SER A 101 1.46 -13.75 15.02
C SER A 101 2.92 -13.30 14.82
N CYS A 102 3.44 -13.33 13.59
CA CYS A 102 4.83 -12.96 13.26
C CYS A 102 4.96 -12.47 11.79
N ASN A 103 5.80 -11.45 11.58
CA ASN A 103 5.77 -10.54 10.42
C ASN A 103 5.92 -11.16 9.02
N ILE A 104 5.35 -10.41 8.06
CA ILE A 104 5.33 -10.57 6.60
C ILE A 104 4.56 -11.81 6.11
N SER A 105 3.49 -11.57 5.34
CA SER A 105 2.69 -12.60 4.68
C SER A 105 3.38 -13.18 3.45
N ASP A 106 2.86 -14.31 2.99
CA ASP A 106 3.02 -14.74 1.60
C ASP A 106 2.47 -13.68 0.62
N GLU A 107 2.94 -13.71 -0.62
CA GLU A 107 2.47 -12.81 -1.66
C GLU A 107 1.08 -13.20 -2.19
N ILE A 108 0.16 -12.27 -2.08
CA ILE A 108 -1.22 -12.40 -2.54
C ILE A 108 -1.32 -11.89 -3.98
N GLU A 109 -1.70 -12.75 -4.92
CA GLU A 109 -1.94 -12.34 -6.31
C GLU A 109 -3.22 -11.52 -6.47
N ILE A 110 -3.12 -10.42 -7.23
CA ILE A 110 -4.23 -9.54 -7.58
C ILE A 110 -4.40 -9.57 -9.10
N ASP A 111 -5.57 -10.02 -9.58
CA ASP A 111 -5.88 -10.00 -11.00
C ASP A 111 -6.14 -8.56 -11.48
N ILE A 112 -5.26 -8.09 -12.37
CA ILE A 112 -5.34 -6.78 -13.01
C ILE A 112 -5.55 -6.88 -14.53
N SER A 113 -5.90 -8.05 -15.05
CA SER A 113 -6.06 -8.30 -16.49
C SER A 113 -7.17 -7.45 -17.12
N LYS A 114 -8.26 -7.23 -16.38
CA LYS A 114 -9.46 -6.51 -16.84
C LYS A 114 -9.50 -5.04 -16.39
N ILE A 115 -8.40 -4.49 -15.87
CA ILE A 115 -8.35 -3.17 -15.25
C ILE A 115 -7.32 -2.28 -15.95
N ASN A 116 -7.79 -1.18 -16.53
CA ASN A 116 -6.95 -0.25 -17.30
C ASN A 116 -6.83 1.15 -16.67
N PHE A 117 -7.75 1.53 -15.80
CA PHE A 117 -7.84 2.89 -15.24
C PHE A 117 -8.15 2.85 -13.74
N GLY A 118 -8.12 4.02 -13.10
CA GLY A 118 -8.38 4.17 -11.67
C GLY A 118 -7.18 3.86 -10.78
N TYR A 119 -7.48 3.48 -9.54
CA TYR A 119 -6.48 3.19 -8.51
C TYR A 119 -6.85 1.92 -7.75
N ILE A 120 -5.83 1.17 -7.35
CA ILE A 120 -5.94 0.01 -6.47
C ILE A 120 -5.45 0.43 -5.08
N TYR A 121 -6.13 0.00 -4.03
CA TYR A 121 -5.73 0.29 -2.66
C TYR A 121 -6.11 -0.84 -1.73
N VAL A 122 -5.53 -0.81 -0.53
CA VAL A 122 -5.76 -1.81 0.50
C VAL A 122 -6.66 -1.22 1.60
N GLU A 123 -7.54 -2.05 2.12
CA GLU A 123 -8.25 -1.84 3.37
C GLU A 123 -7.89 -2.98 4.34
N TRP A 124 -7.70 -2.61 5.59
CA TRP A 124 -7.61 -3.55 6.71
C TRP A 124 -8.81 -3.38 7.64
N GLN A 125 -9.57 -4.44 7.86
CA GLN A 125 -10.63 -4.54 8.87
C GLN A 125 -10.12 -5.44 9.99
N SER A 126 -10.05 -4.94 11.23
CA SER A 126 -9.54 -5.71 12.37
C SER A 126 -10.62 -6.55 13.05
N ASP A 127 -10.28 -7.79 13.40
CA ASP A 127 -11.06 -8.66 14.30
C ASP A 127 -10.51 -8.66 15.73
N GLU A 128 -9.24 -8.24 15.90
CA GLU A 128 -8.58 -7.99 17.17
C GLU A 128 -7.67 -6.75 17.09
N ASP A 129 -7.12 -6.29 18.21
CA ASP A 129 -6.16 -5.19 18.20
C ASP A 129 -4.96 -5.55 17.33
N SER A 130 -4.73 -4.75 16.30
CA SER A 130 -3.77 -5.06 15.23
C SER A 130 -2.71 -3.98 15.12
N VAL A 131 -1.50 -4.39 14.74
CA VAL A 131 -0.36 -3.50 14.47
C VAL A 131 -0.02 -3.58 13.00
N LEU A 132 -0.23 -2.50 12.26
CA LEU A 132 0.06 -2.41 10.84
C LEU A 132 1.42 -1.75 10.64
N ASN A 133 2.35 -2.50 10.06
CA ASN A 133 3.69 -2.01 9.73
C ASN A 133 3.81 -1.57 8.25
N GLY A 134 2.92 -2.03 7.39
CA GLY A 134 2.82 -1.58 6.00
C GLY A 134 2.44 -2.69 5.03
N PHE A 135 2.45 -2.34 3.75
CA PHE A 135 2.19 -3.26 2.64
C PHE A 135 3.15 -2.97 1.49
N GLU A 136 3.31 -3.94 0.59
CA GLU A 136 4.14 -3.80 -0.60
C GLU A 136 3.38 -4.32 -1.82
N PHE A 137 3.29 -3.49 -2.86
CA PHE A 137 2.89 -3.94 -4.19
C PHE A 137 4.13 -4.43 -4.94
N LEU A 138 4.04 -5.66 -5.44
CA LEU A 138 5.14 -6.39 -6.07
C LEU A 138 4.74 -6.89 -7.46
N THR A 139 5.71 -7.28 -8.27
CA THR A 139 5.51 -7.95 -9.56
C THR A 139 6.46 -9.13 -9.72
N LYS A 140 6.10 -10.10 -10.57
CA LYS A 140 7.03 -11.12 -11.09
C LYS A 140 7.53 -10.79 -12.49
N ASP A 141 7.06 -9.70 -13.08
CA ASP A 141 7.45 -9.29 -14.42
C ASP A 141 8.94 -8.89 -14.44
N HIS A 142 9.53 -8.95 -15.62
CA HIS A 142 10.93 -8.58 -15.80
C HIS A 142 11.14 -7.08 -15.49
N VAL A 143 12.08 -6.78 -14.61
CA VAL A 143 12.51 -5.42 -14.30
C VAL A 143 13.93 -5.20 -14.82
N SER A 144 14.08 -4.23 -15.72
CA SER A 144 15.38 -3.84 -16.24
C SER A 144 16.24 -3.20 -15.16
N LYS A 145 17.53 -3.52 -15.13
CA LYS A 145 18.49 -2.85 -14.25
C LYS A 145 18.62 -1.39 -14.66
N SER A 146 18.46 -0.48 -13.71
CA SER A 146 18.62 0.97 -13.93
C SER A 146 19.69 1.54 -13.00
N SER A 147 20.48 2.48 -13.50
CA SER A 147 21.31 3.39 -12.71
C SER A 147 20.74 4.81 -12.83
N MET A 148 20.79 5.57 -11.73
CA MET A 148 20.28 6.94 -11.69
C MET A 148 21.41 7.89 -11.30
N ALA A 149 21.59 8.96 -12.07
CA ALA A 149 22.40 10.11 -11.70
C ALA A 149 21.45 11.26 -11.35
N LEU A 150 21.55 11.79 -10.14
CA LEU A 150 20.74 12.90 -9.67
C LEU A 150 21.54 14.20 -9.81
N VAL A 151 21.10 15.09 -10.69
CA VAL A 151 21.69 16.43 -10.88
C VAL A 151 20.72 17.45 -10.30
N ILE A 152 21.11 18.09 -9.20
CA ILE A 152 20.33 19.15 -8.56
C ILE A 152 21.01 20.48 -8.88
N THR A 153 20.39 21.26 -9.77
CA THR A 153 20.87 22.61 -10.06
C THR A 153 20.40 23.57 -8.95
N THR A 154 21.34 24.33 -8.39
CA THR A 154 21.05 25.33 -7.36
C THR A 154 21.87 26.59 -7.60
N TYR A 155 21.29 27.75 -7.27
CA TYR A 155 21.97 29.05 -7.32
C TYR A 155 21.60 29.84 -6.07
N ASN A 156 22.62 30.29 -5.33
CA ASN A 156 22.49 31.07 -4.10
C ASN A 156 21.50 30.49 -3.06
N ARG A 157 21.46 29.16 -2.93
CA ARG A 157 20.80 28.47 -1.80
C ARG A 157 21.89 27.80 -0.98
N LYS A 158 22.09 28.28 0.25
CA LYS A 158 22.92 27.65 1.28
C LYS A 158 22.06 26.69 2.11
#